data_AF-A0A7Z0LED0-F1
#
_entry.id   AF-A0A7Z0LED0-F1
#
_cell.length_a   1.000
_cell.length_b   1.000
_cell.length_c   1.000
_cell.angle_alpha   90.00
_cell.angle_beta   90.00
_cell.angle_gamma   90.00
#
_symmetry.space_group_name_H-M   'P 1'
#
loop_
_entity.id
_entity.type
_entity.pdbx_description
1 polymer ?
#
loop_
_entity_poly.entity_id
_entity_poly.type
_entity_poly.pdbx_seq_one_letter_code
_entity_poly.pdbx_strand_id
1 'polypeptide(L)'
;FRRFVGCDDQRVPDAKTIWLYRERLTKSGKEQELFDTFYLTLEEEGLLAHKGQIVDATFVEAPKQRNTRKENEQIKEGTEPEGWNSAKRSQKDTD
;
A
#
# COMPACT_ATOMS: atom_id res chain seq x y z
N PHE A 1 2.62 0.61 -2.85
CA PHE A 1 2.11 0.30 -1.50
C PHE A 1 2.84 -0.86 -0.84
N ARG A 2 2.96 -2.06 -1.47
CA ARG A 2 3.69 -3.21 -0.87
C ARG A 2 5.11 -2.88 -0.40
N ARG A 3 5.88 -2.18 -1.23
CA ARG A 3 7.22 -1.65 -0.87
C ARG A 3 7.19 -0.65 0.30
N PHE A 4 6.14 0.17 0.38
CA PHE A 4 5.97 1.16 1.46
C PHE A 4 5.71 0.48 2.81
N VAL A 5 4.90 -0.58 2.83
CA VAL A 5 4.63 -1.37 4.05
C VAL A 5 5.69 -2.45 4.34
N GLY A 6 6.76 -2.54 3.53
CA GLY A 6 7.82 -3.55 3.70
C GLY A 6 7.39 -4.99 3.41
N CYS A 7 6.40 -5.19 2.52
CA CYS A 7 5.88 -6.51 2.13
C CYS A 7 6.02 -6.77 0.62
N ASP A 8 7.09 -6.27 0.01
CA ASP A 8 7.48 -6.46 -1.38
C ASP A 8 7.75 -7.92 -1.74
N ASP A 9 8.47 -8.65 -0.89
CA ASP A 9 8.82 -10.07 -1.13
C ASP A 9 7.89 -11.07 -0.45
N GLN A 10 6.92 -10.59 0.33
CA GLN A 10 6.00 -11.43 1.08
C GLN A 10 4.70 -11.71 0.32
N ARG A 11 4.20 -12.93 0.46
CA ARG A 11 2.87 -13.31 -0.05
C ARG A 11 1.81 -12.49 0.68
N VAL A 12 1.23 -11.52 -0.02
CA VAL A 12 0.14 -10.69 0.51
C VAL A 12 -1.14 -11.53 0.59
N PRO A 13 -1.85 -11.54 1.74
CA PRO A 13 -3.13 -12.22 1.86
C PRO A 13 -4.13 -11.69 0.83
N ASP A 14 -4.95 -12.58 0.26
CA ASP A 14 -6.03 -12.14 -0.63
C ASP A 14 -7.15 -11.43 0.16
N ALA A 15 -8.04 -10.77 -0.58
CA ALA A 15 -9.15 -10.01 0.01
C ALA A 15 -10.04 -10.85 0.94
N LYS A 16 -10.22 -12.14 0.61
CA LYS A 16 -11.04 -13.07 1.41
C LYS A 16 -10.36 -13.41 2.73
N THR A 17 -9.06 -13.56 2.72
CA THR A 17 -8.25 -13.83 3.91
C THR A 17 -8.27 -12.63 4.85
N ILE A 18 -8.12 -11.41 4.31
CA ILE A 18 -8.24 -10.17 5.09
C ILE A 18 -9.64 -10.04 5.71
N TRP A 19 -10.69 -10.33 4.93
CA TRP A 19 -12.06 -10.30 5.42
C TRP A 19 -12.30 -11.30 6.56
N LEU A 20 -11.84 -12.55 6.40
CA LEU A 20 -12.01 -13.59 7.41
C LEU A 20 -11.26 -13.27 8.70
N TYR A 21 -10.07 -12.67 8.59
CA TYR A 21 -9.31 -12.19 9.74
C TYR A 21 -10.10 -11.11 10.50
N ARG A 22 -10.61 -10.10 9.79
CA ARG A 22 -11.43 -9.04 10.39
C ARG A 22 -12.66 -9.61 11.11
N GLU A 23 -13.39 -10.50 10.45
CA GLU A 23 -14.58 -11.15 11.01
C GLU A 23 -14.27 -11.91 12.31
N ARG A 24 -13.16 -12.65 12.34
CA ARG A 24 -12.70 -13.37 13.54
C ARG A 24 -12.29 -12.41 14.65
N LEU A 25 -11.61 -11.32 14.29
CA LEU A 25 -11.18 -10.32 15.26
C LEU A 25 -12.39 -9.65 15.91
N THR A 26 -13.36 -9.18 15.13
CA THR A 26 -14.61 -8.60 15.67
C THR A 26 -15.37 -9.59 16.55
N LYS A 27 -15.46 -10.87 16.17
CA LYS A 27 -16.11 -11.90 17.00
C LYS A 27 -15.39 -12.15 18.32
N SER A 28 -14.08 -11.90 18.38
CA SER A 28 -13.31 -12.08 19.61
C SER A 28 -13.51 -10.96 20.63
N GLY A 29 -14.04 -9.80 20.21
CA GLY A 29 -14.20 -8.62 21.08
C GLY A 29 -12.88 -7.98 21.54
N LYS A 30 -11.75 -8.39 20.95
CA LYS A 30 -10.40 -7.95 21.31
C LYS A 30 -9.92 -6.74 20.53
N GLU A 31 -10.73 -6.19 19.63
CA GLU A 31 -10.36 -5.05 18.82
C GLU A 31 -9.95 -3.85 19.69
N GLN A 32 -10.69 -3.57 20.77
CA GLN A 32 -10.42 -2.44 21.64
C GLN A 32 -9.06 -2.58 22.34
N GLU A 33 -8.79 -3.75 22.93
CA GLU A 33 -7.53 -4.05 23.62
C GLU A 33 -6.31 -3.91 22.68
N LEU A 34 -6.44 -4.38 21.44
CA LEU A 34 -5.39 -4.24 20.44
C LEU A 34 -5.17 -2.78 20.03
N PHE A 35 -6.24 -2.01 19.84
CA PHE A 35 -6.12 -0.59 19.50
C PHE A 35 -5.53 0.21 20.67
N ASP A 36 -5.94 -0.06 21.90
CA ASP A 36 -5.39 0.60 23.09
C ASP A 36 -3.88 0.33 23.22
N THR A 37 -3.45 -0.92 22.99
CA THR A 37 -2.03 -1.29 22.97
C THR A 37 -1.27 -0.58 21.84
N PHE A 38 -1.87 -0.51 20.65
CA PHE A 38 -1.30 0.19 19.51
C PHE A 38 -1.12 1.69 19.81
N TYR A 39 -2.13 2.33 20.39
CA TYR A 39 -2.03 3.74 20.79
C TYR A 39 -0.98 3.95 21.87
N LEU A 40 -0.92 3.11 22.91
CA LEU A 40 0.14 3.20 23.92
C LEU A 40 1.54 3.13 23.28
N THR A 41 1.74 2.22 22.33
CA THR A 41 3.02 2.10 21.61
C THR A 41 3.34 3.36 20.80
N LEU A 42 2.34 3.94 20.12
CA LEU A 42 2.53 5.20 19.39
C LEU A 42 2.82 6.38 20.33
N GLU A 43 2.26 6.38 21.54
CA GLU A 43 2.50 7.41 22.54
C GLU A 43 3.92 7.31 23.09
N GLU A 44 4.38 6.09 23.41
CA GLU A 44 5.75 5.81 23.85
C GLU A 44 6.80 6.25 22.82
N GLU A 45 6.52 6.06 21.53
CA GLU A 45 7.39 6.48 20.43
C GLU A 45 7.22 7.99 20.07
N GLY A 46 6.33 8.72 20.75
CA GLY A 46 6.06 10.14 20.48
C GLY A 46 5.41 10.40 19.11
N LEU A 47 4.78 9.38 18.52
CA LEU A 47 4.15 9.40 17.20
C LEU A 47 2.66 9.73 17.25
N LEU A 48 2.06 9.76 18.45
CA LEU A 48 0.66 10.13 18.63
C LEU A 48 0.48 11.66 18.55
N ALA A 49 -0.34 12.09 17.61
CA ALA A 49 -0.85 13.45 17.58
C ALA A 49 -1.72 13.70 18.82
N HIS A 50 -1.22 14.48 19.78
CA HIS A 50 -2.02 14.94 20.90
C HIS A 50 -3.20 15.78 20.38
N LYS A 51 -4.33 15.78 21.10
CA LYS A 51 -5.54 16.53 20.74
C LYS A 51 -5.21 17.94 20.24
N GLY A 52 -5.33 18.19 18.94
CA GLY A 52 -4.93 19.44 18.27
C GLY A 52 -3.86 19.31 17.19
N GLN A 53 -3.21 18.15 17.06
CA GLN A 53 -2.31 17.83 15.95
C GLN A 53 -3.07 17.09 14.83
N ILE A 54 -2.88 17.53 13.59
CA ILE A 54 -3.42 16.88 12.39
C ILE A 54 -2.33 15.92 11.88
N VAL A 55 -2.62 14.62 11.89
CA VAL A 55 -1.81 13.65 11.16
C VAL A 55 -2.25 13.71 9.70
N ASP A 56 -1.43 14.31 8.83
CA ASP A 56 -1.71 14.34 7.40
C ASP A 56 -1.36 12.96 6.80
N ALA A 57 -2.39 12.15 6.55
CA ALA A 57 -2.23 10.95 5.73
C ALA A 57 -2.41 11.36 4.26
N THR A 58 -1.32 11.71 3.60
CA THR A 58 -1.35 12.06 2.18
C THR A 58 -1.51 10.78 1.35
N PHE A 59 -2.63 10.62 0.64
CA PHE A 59 -2.77 9.55 -0.34
C PHE A 59 -1.86 9.83 -1.54
N VAL A 60 -0.90 8.95 -1.79
CA VAL A 60 -0.10 8.98 -3.02
C VAL A 60 -0.90 8.24 -4.10
N GLU A 61 -1.46 8.97 -5.05
CA GLU A 61 -2.09 8.35 -6.22
C GLU A 61 -1.02 7.57 -7.02
N ALA A 62 -1.28 6.28 -7.25
CA ALA A 62 -0.43 5.49 -8.13
C ALA A 62 -0.50 6.04 -9.57
N PRO A 63 0.62 6.07 -10.32
CA PRO A 63 0.61 6.57 -11.70
C PRO A 63 -0.39 5.81 -12.56
N LYS A 64 -1.30 6.53 -13.23
CA LYS A 64 -2.33 5.92 -14.07
C LYS A 64 -1.71 5.37 -15.37
N GLN A 65 -1.61 4.05 -15.47
CA GLN A 65 -1.03 3.38 -16.65
C GLN A 65 -1.94 3.51 -17.89
N ARG A 66 -1.69 4.53 -18.72
CA ARG A 66 -2.23 4.65 -20.08
C ARG A 66 -1.34 3.94 -21.11
N ASN A 67 -1.22 2.63 -21.00
CA ASN A 67 -0.47 1.79 -21.95
C ASN A 67 -1.44 1.13 -22.93
N THR A 68 -1.02 0.98 -24.17
CA THR A 68 -1.70 0.16 -25.18
C THR A 68 -1.49 -1.33 -24.88
N ARG A 69 -2.29 -2.20 -25.51
CA ARG A 69 -2.14 -3.66 -25.35
C ARG A 69 -0.74 -4.15 -25.73
N LYS A 70 -0.20 -3.62 -26.83
CA LYS A 70 1.16 -3.95 -27.32
C LYS A 70 2.25 -3.50 -26.34
N GLU A 71 2.13 -2.29 -25.78
CA GLU A 71 3.08 -1.82 -24.76
C GLU A 71 3.02 -2.70 -23.49
N ASN A 72 1.84 -3.16 -23.07
CA ASN A 72 1.70 -4.06 -21.93
C ASN A 72 2.28 -5.47 -22.18
N GLU A 73 2.20 -5.98 -23.42
CA GLU A 73 2.84 -7.25 -23.81
C GLU A 73 4.36 -7.12 -23.72
N GLN A 74 4.93 -6.04 -24.26
CA GLN A 74 6.37 -5.78 -24.19
C GLN A 74 6.88 -5.67 -22.75
N ILE A 75 6.16 -4.94 -21.88
CA ILE A 75 6.50 -4.80 -20.45
C ILE A 75 6.48 -6.17 -19.75
N LYS A 76 5.48 -7.01 -20.04
CA LYS A 76 5.40 -8.38 -19.47
C LYS A 76 6.54 -9.28 -19.94
N GLU A 77 7.08 -9.03 -21.13
CA GLU A 77 8.24 -9.72 -21.69
C GLU A 77 9.57 -9.17 -21.14
N GLY A 78 9.53 -8.15 -20.26
CA GLY A 78 10.72 -7.50 -19.69
C GLY A 78 11.38 -6.51 -20.66
N THR A 79 10.64 -6.07 -21.68
CA THR A 79 11.13 -5.16 -22.73
C THR A 79 10.45 -3.81 -22.61
N GLU A 80 11.24 -2.73 -22.58
CA GLU A 80 10.69 -1.38 -22.59
C GLU A 80 10.10 -1.02 -23.97
N PRO A 81 8.88 -0.46 -24.03
CA PRO A 81 8.32 0.01 -25.28
C PRO A 81 9.15 1.15 -25.92
N GLU A 82 9.42 1.03 -27.22
CA GLU A 82 10.09 2.07 -27.99
C GLU A 82 9.26 3.34 -28.12
N GLY A 83 9.92 4.51 -28.11
CA GLY A 83 9.28 5.81 -28.32
C GLY A 83 8.77 6.51 -27.07
N TRP A 84 9.02 5.98 -25.87
CA TRP A 84 8.78 6.71 -24.63
C TRP A 84 9.88 7.76 -24.39
N ASN A 85 9.49 9.00 -24.08
CA ASN A 85 10.43 10.03 -23.60
C ASN A 85 10.75 9.83 -22.10
N SER A 86 11.75 10.54 -21.59
CA SER A 86 12.20 10.41 -20.19
C SER A 86 11.09 10.66 -19.17
N ALA A 87 10.25 11.67 -19.41
CA ALA A 87 9.11 11.99 -18.55
C ALA A 87 8.07 10.86 -18.52
N LYS A 88 7.73 10.30 -19.69
CA LYS A 88 6.79 9.18 -19.80
C LYS A 88 7.36 7.96 -19.09
N ARG A 89 8.64 7.61 -19.25
CA ARG A 89 9.29 6.49 -18.53
C ARG A 89 9.16 6.62 -17.02
N SER A 90 9.44 7.80 -16.46
CA SER A 90 9.37 8.03 -15.01
C SER A 90 7.97 7.90 -14.39
N GLN A 91 6.92 7.99 -15.23
CA GLN A 91 5.53 7.89 -14.81
C GLN A 91 4.95 6.49 -15.06
N LYS A 92 5.74 5.56 -15.58
CA LYS A 92 5.30 4.22 -15.98
C LYS A 92 5.94 3.19 -15.06
N ASP A 93 5.13 2.21 -14.68
CA ASP A 93 5.56 1.09 -13.88
C ASP A 93 5.87 -0.02 -14.88
N THR A 94 7.16 -0.27 -15.09
CA THR A 94 7.70 -1.28 -16.02
C THR A 94 8.25 -2.51 -15.30
N ASP A 95 8.20 -2.49 -13.96
CA ASP A 95 8.71 -3.53 -13.06
C ASP A 95 7.58 -4.47 -12.59
#